data_AF-A0A661Z9N4-F1
#
_entry.id   AF-A0A661Z9N4-F1
#
_cell.length_a   1.000
_cell.length_b   1.000
_cell.length_c   1.000
_cell.angle_alpha   90.00
_cell.angle_beta   90.00
_cell.angle_gamma   90.00
#
_symmetry.space_group_name_H-M   'P 1'
#
loop_
_entity.id
_entity.type
_entity.pdbx_description
1 polymer ?
#
loop_
_entity_poly.entity_id
_entity_poly.type
_entity_poly.pdbx_seq_one_letter_code
_entity_poly.pdbx_strand_id
1 'polypeptide(L)'
;PTHPVDTLVYHKGYARNGEIVNGNSYYGIELPLGEELGGPLFFSHYSFLGLDPRNLQDRYANYWKQNANHALINRAYCKENPKGYKGYGEECWGLTASDNQQGYSAHSPTNDLGVITPTAAISSIPYTPEYSLEAIRHFYYEYGDSLWGIYGFHDAFNPSEKWWADSYLAIDQGPIVVMIENFRSGLLWDLFMSAPEIQEGLGKLGFMY
;
A
#
# COMPACT_ATOMS: atom_id res chain seq x y z
N PRO A 1 4.76 7.55 -26.50
CA PRO A 1 5.80 7.76 -27.54
C PRO A 1 6.04 9.22 -27.98
N THR A 2 5.04 10.12 -27.97
CA THR A 2 5.11 11.44 -28.64
C THR A 2 5.56 12.61 -27.77
N HIS A 3 5.47 12.50 -26.44
CA HIS A 3 5.87 13.56 -25.50
C HIS A 3 6.74 12.98 -24.36
N PRO A 4 7.91 12.37 -24.68
CA PRO A 4 8.78 11.84 -23.65
C PRO A 4 9.42 12.97 -22.84
N VAL A 5 9.70 12.70 -21.57
CA VAL A 5 10.55 13.55 -20.73
C VAL A 5 11.98 13.02 -20.72
N ASP A 6 12.94 13.90 -20.48
CA ASP A 6 14.35 13.50 -20.30
C ASP A 6 14.51 12.65 -19.03
N THR A 7 15.39 11.64 -19.07
CA THR A 7 15.72 10.79 -17.92
C THR A 7 16.16 11.58 -16.67
N LEU A 8 16.72 12.78 -16.85
CA LEU A 8 17.08 13.69 -15.77
C LEU A 8 15.87 14.14 -14.94
N VAL A 9 14.66 14.18 -15.52
CA VAL A 9 13.43 14.49 -14.77
C VAL A 9 13.17 13.40 -13.71
N TYR A 10 13.43 12.14 -14.05
CA TYR A 10 13.35 11.04 -13.09
C TYR A 10 14.51 11.10 -12.08
N HIS A 11 15.76 11.12 -12.57
CA HIS A 11 16.92 10.99 -11.67
C HIS A 11 17.16 12.21 -10.77
N LYS A 12 16.96 13.42 -11.28
CA LYS A 12 17.17 14.68 -10.53
C LYS A 12 15.90 15.18 -9.86
N GLY A 13 14.74 14.91 -10.45
CA GLY A 13 13.43 15.29 -9.91
C GLY A 13 12.91 14.26 -8.92
N TYR A 14 12.35 13.15 -9.43
CA TYR A 14 11.72 12.13 -8.60
C TYR A 14 12.70 11.48 -7.60
N ALA A 15 13.83 11.00 -8.09
CA ALA A 15 14.83 10.33 -7.25
C ALA A 15 15.75 11.30 -6.50
N ARG A 16 15.60 12.62 -6.72
CA ARG A 16 16.35 13.68 -6.02
C ARG A 16 17.87 13.43 -5.97
N ASN A 17 18.47 13.02 -7.08
CA ASN A 17 19.89 12.65 -7.15
C ASN A 17 20.33 11.58 -6.14
N GLY A 18 19.43 10.68 -5.73
CA GLY A 18 19.69 9.60 -4.77
C GLY A 18 19.12 9.85 -3.38
N GLU A 19 18.64 11.07 -3.06
CA GLU A 19 17.99 11.37 -1.77
C GLU A 19 16.63 10.69 -1.59
N ILE A 20 16.15 9.92 -2.56
CA ILE A 20 14.98 9.03 -2.41
C ILE A 20 15.27 7.82 -1.51
N VAL A 21 16.55 7.45 -1.35
CA VAL A 21 16.96 6.29 -0.53
C VAL A 21 16.76 6.59 0.95
N ASN A 22 16.08 5.67 1.64
CA ASN A 22 15.92 5.67 3.08
C ASN A 22 17.00 4.79 3.73
N GLY A 23 16.91 3.46 3.53
CA GLY A 23 17.89 2.48 4.00
C GLY A 23 17.88 2.20 5.50
N ASN A 24 17.01 2.83 6.29
CA ASN A 24 16.91 2.58 7.73
C ASN A 24 16.12 1.31 8.05
N SER A 25 16.27 0.81 9.28
CA SER A 25 15.54 -0.35 9.79
C SER A 25 14.45 0.05 10.79
N TYR A 26 13.25 -0.48 10.60
CA TYR A 26 12.08 -0.28 11.46
C TYR A 26 11.53 -1.65 11.85
N TYR A 27 11.37 -1.92 13.16
CA TYR A 27 10.98 -3.25 13.66
C TYR A 27 11.88 -4.39 13.15
N GLY A 28 13.16 -4.10 12.90
CA GLY A 28 14.12 -5.05 12.32
C GLY A 28 14.00 -5.25 10.80
N ILE A 29 13.18 -4.44 10.12
CA ILE A 29 12.92 -4.52 8.68
C ILE A 29 13.52 -3.29 8.00
N GLU A 30 14.44 -3.50 7.05
CA GLU A 30 15.02 -2.42 6.25
C GLU A 30 13.98 -1.84 5.28
N LEU A 31 13.82 -0.52 5.23
CA LEU A 31 12.99 0.16 4.24
C LEU A 31 13.89 0.83 3.19
N PRO A 32 13.94 0.33 1.94
CA PRO A 32 14.85 0.86 0.91
C PRO A 32 14.66 2.36 0.59
N LEU A 33 13.41 2.80 0.39
CA LEU A 33 13.06 4.14 -0.09
C LEU A 33 12.03 4.83 0.79
N GLY A 34 11.93 6.16 0.65
CA GLY A 34 10.82 6.95 1.19
C GLY A 34 11.10 7.57 2.55
N GLU A 35 10.04 8.00 3.23
CA GLU A 35 10.13 8.66 4.52
C GLU A 35 10.20 7.67 5.70
N GLU A 36 10.31 8.21 6.92
CA GLU A 36 10.28 7.41 8.15
C GLU A 36 9.02 6.54 8.20
N LEU A 37 9.22 5.24 8.47
CA LEU A 37 8.15 4.22 8.49
C LEU A 37 7.34 4.09 7.18
N GLY A 38 7.77 4.74 6.08
CA GLY A 38 7.27 4.56 4.72
C GLY A 38 6.06 5.40 4.30
N GLY A 39 5.32 5.95 5.26
CA GLY A 39 4.12 6.76 5.01
C GLY A 39 2.82 5.94 4.91
N PRO A 40 1.76 6.50 4.30
CA PRO A 40 0.51 5.79 4.06
C PRO A 40 0.69 4.61 3.09
N LEU A 41 0.05 3.48 3.38
CA LEU A 41 0.36 2.23 2.67
C LEU A 41 -0.04 2.22 1.18
N PHE A 42 -0.95 3.11 0.74
CA PHE A 42 -1.32 3.25 -0.67
C PHE A 42 -0.14 3.60 -1.60
N PHE A 43 0.97 4.13 -1.07
CA PHE A 43 2.20 4.35 -1.83
C PHE A 43 2.75 3.05 -2.45
N SER A 44 2.49 1.91 -1.81
CA SER A 44 2.86 0.59 -2.32
C SER A 44 1.77 -0.06 -3.16
N HIS A 45 0.68 0.64 -3.50
CA HIS A 45 -0.43 0.10 -4.30
C HIS A 45 -0.60 0.81 -5.64
N TYR A 46 -0.80 2.12 -5.67
CA TYR A 46 -1.38 2.80 -6.85
C TYR A 46 -0.51 2.69 -8.11
N SER A 47 0.79 2.96 -8.00
CA SER A 47 1.70 2.82 -9.13
C SER A 47 1.92 1.36 -9.55
N PHE A 48 1.59 0.41 -8.67
CA PHE A 48 1.83 -1.03 -8.83
C PHE A 48 0.57 -1.83 -9.17
N LEU A 49 -0.54 -1.16 -9.50
CA LEU A 49 -1.74 -1.84 -9.99
C LEU A 49 -1.51 -2.47 -11.38
N GLY A 50 -0.69 -1.82 -12.21
CA GLY A 50 -0.27 -2.31 -13.53
C GLY A 50 1.23 -2.55 -13.63
N LEU A 51 2.08 -1.66 -13.08
CA LEU A 51 3.52 -1.88 -13.07
C LEU A 51 3.87 -3.02 -12.11
N ASP A 52 4.36 -4.14 -12.64
CA ASP A 52 4.64 -5.35 -11.86
C ASP A 52 5.92 -5.17 -11.01
N PRO A 53 5.84 -5.16 -9.67
CA PRO A 53 7.02 -4.97 -8.82
C PRO A 53 7.86 -6.24 -8.64
N ARG A 54 7.39 -7.44 -9.01
CA ARG A 54 8.01 -8.74 -8.65
C ARG A 54 9.47 -8.87 -9.06
N ASN A 55 9.79 -8.39 -10.27
CA ASN A 55 11.15 -8.40 -10.82
C ASN A 55 11.69 -6.98 -11.06
N LEU A 56 10.96 -5.97 -10.61
CA LEU A 56 11.26 -4.58 -10.90
C LEU A 56 12.38 -4.05 -9.99
N GLN A 57 13.46 -3.63 -10.62
CA GLN A 57 14.59 -3.05 -9.93
C GLN A 57 15.22 -1.95 -10.78
N ASP A 58 15.67 -0.89 -10.14
CA ASP A 58 16.55 0.10 -10.75
C ASP A 58 17.76 0.36 -9.86
N ARG A 59 18.47 1.47 -10.10
CA ARG A 59 19.64 1.84 -9.30
C ARG A 59 19.32 2.25 -7.85
N TYR A 60 18.07 2.51 -7.51
CA TYR A 60 17.67 2.98 -6.18
C TYR A 60 17.09 1.86 -5.33
N ALA A 61 16.29 0.95 -5.89
CA ALA A 61 15.71 -0.14 -5.11
C ALA A 61 15.29 -1.36 -5.93
N ASN A 62 15.13 -2.48 -5.21
CA ASN A 62 14.24 -3.57 -5.60
C ASN A 62 12.82 -3.24 -5.10
N TYR A 63 11.86 -3.09 -6.02
CA TYR A 63 10.53 -2.59 -5.70
C TYR A 63 9.62 -3.63 -5.05
N TRP A 64 9.85 -4.93 -5.30
CA TRP A 64 9.19 -5.99 -4.52
C TRP A 64 9.58 -5.90 -3.04
N LYS A 65 10.89 -5.81 -2.75
CA LYS A 65 11.41 -5.65 -1.38
C LYS A 65 10.86 -4.37 -0.75
N GLN A 66 10.85 -3.25 -1.48
CA GLN A 66 10.28 -1.99 -0.99
C GLN A 66 8.83 -2.15 -0.53
N ASN A 67 7.98 -2.70 -1.39
CA ASN A 67 6.54 -2.77 -1.12
C ASN A 67 6.21 -3.79 -0.02
N ALA A 68 6.87 -4.96 -0.04
CA ALA A 68 6.71 -5.95 1.02
C ALA A 68 7.17 -5.42 2.38
N ASN A 69 8.33 -4.76 2.44
CA ASN A 69 8.84 -4.23 3.68
C ASN A 69 7.99 -3.07 4.20
N HIS A 70 7.47 -2.20 3.32
CA HIS A 70 6.54 -1.15 3.72
C HIS A 70 5.25 -1.73 4.35
N ALA A 71 4.64 -2.75 3.73
CA ALA A 71 3.47 -3.43 4.28
C ALA A 71 3.76 -4.10 5.63
N LEU A 72 4.90 -4.77 5.76
CA LEU A 72 5.29 -5.43 7.01
C LEU A 72 5.58 -4.43 8.14
N ILE A 73 6.19 -3.28 7.83
CA ILE A 73 6.43 -2.20 8.81
C ILE A 73 5.10 -1.60 9.27
N ASN A 74 4.18 -1.34 8.34
CA ASN A 74 2.84 -0.83 8.66
C ASN A 74 2.07 -1.81 9.57
N ARG A 75 2.12 -3.11 9.26
CA ARG A 75 1.56 -4.17 10.12
C ARG A 75 2.25 -4.24 11.48
N ALA A 76 3.58 -4.18 11.53
CA ALA A 76 4.35 -4.26 12.77
C ALA A 76 4.00 -3.11 13.73
N TYR A 77 3.86 -1.89 13.21
CA TYR A 77 3.37 -0.74 13.98
C TYR A 77 1.97 -1.01 14.57
N CYS A 78 1.03 -1.50 13.75
CA CYS A 78 -0.32 -1.81 14.23
C CYS A 78 -0.32 -2.92 15.28
N LYS A 79 0.53 -3.93 15.13
CA LYS A 79 0.70 -5.02 16.09
C LYS A 79 1.26 -4.52 17.43
N GLU A 80 2.27 -3.66 17.41
CA GLU A 80 2.85 -3.08 18.63
C GLU A 80 1.86 -2.14 19.31
N ASN A 81 1.07 -1.41 18.52
CA ASN A 81 0.02 -0.51 18.99
C ASN A 81 0.51 0.47 20.09
N PRO A 82 1.53 1.30 19.81
CA PRO A 82 2.16 2.16 20.82
C PRO A 82 1.19 3.19 21.44
N LYS A 83 0.08 3.50 20.75
CA LYS A 83 -0.96 4.42 21.21
C LYS A 83 -2.12 3.73 21.94
N GLY A 84 -2.12 2.40 22.02
CA GLY A 84 -3.13 1.63 22.75
C GLY A 84 -4.54 1.71 22.18
N TYR A 85 -4.69 1.91 20.86
CA TYR A 85 -6.00 1.98 20.21
C TYR A 85 -6.71 0.62 20.24
N LYS A 86 -8.03 0.64 20.43
CA LYS A 86 -8.84 -0.56 20.46
C LYS A 86 -8.90 -1.20 19.08
N GLY A 87 -8.72 -2.52 19.04
CA GLY A 87 -8.89 -3.34 17.84
C GLY A 87 -7.60 -3.55 17.05
N TYR A 88 -6.56 -2.73 17.23
CA TYR A 88 -5.28 -2.91 16.56
C TYR A 88 -4.62 -4.23 16.97
N GLY A 89 -4.03 -4.95 16.02
CA GLY A 89 -3.34 -6.21 16.30
C GLY A 89 -2.87 -6.95 15.05
N GLU A 90 -2.47 -8.21 15.22
CA GLU A 90 -1.96 -9.07 14.14
C GLU A 90 -2.96 -9.27 12.99
N GLU A 91 -4.25 -9.34 13.34
CA GLU A 91 -5.38 -9.58 12.44
C GLU A 91 -6.12 -8.29 12.06
N CYS A 92 -5.79 -7.15 12.64
CA CYS A 92 -6.49 -5.89 12.40
C CYS A 92 -5.46 -4.77 12.31
N TRP A 93 -5.00 -4.54 11.09
CA TRP A 93 -3.90 -3.66 10.75
C TRP A 93 -4.16 -2.98 9.41
N GLY A 94 -3.39 -1.93 9.14
CA GLY A 94 -3.43 -1.22 7.86
C GLY A 94 -3.78 0.25 8.04
N LEU A 95 -2.74 1.09 7.98
CA LEU A 95 -2.86 2.55 8.01
C LEU A 95 -2.60 3.12 6.63
N THR A 96 -3.58 3.82 6.08
CA THR A 96 -3.46 4.57 4.83
C THR A 96 -4.40 5.77 4.83
N ALA A 97 -4.28 6.63 3.82
CA ALA A 97 -5.17 7.78 3.68
C ALA A 97 -6.62 7.34 3.44
N SER A 98 -7.56 7.87 4.21
CA SER A 98 -8.98 7.49 4.16
C SER A 98 -9.86 8.50 4.89
N ASP A 99 -11.17 8.28 4.84
CA ASP A 99 -12.11 8.94 5.74
C ASP A 99 -11.79 8.59 7.21
N ASN A 100 -12.19 9.50 8.10
CA ASN A 100 -12.15 9.31 9.55
C ASN A 100 -13.33 10.01 10.24
N GLN A 101 -13.39 9.91 11.56
CA GLN A 101 -14.46 10.49 12.40
C GLN A 101 -14.62 12.01 12.22
N GLN A 102 -13.58 12.68 11.74
CA GLN A 102 -13.44 14.14 11.69
C GLN A 102 -13.36 14.66 10.24
N GLY A 103 -13.55 13.80 9.24
CA GLY A 103 -13.36 14.12 7.82
C GLY A 103 -12.43 13.11 7.15
N TYR A 104 -11.22 13.53 6.80
CA TYR A 104 -10.25 12.75 6.04
C TYR A 104 -8.83 13.00 6.59
N SER A 105 -7.97 11.99 6.60
CA SER A 105 -6.56 12.15 6.96
C SER A 105 -5.67 11.13 6.25
N ALA A 106 -4.41 11.49 6.03
CA ALA A 106 -3.40 10.59 5.50
C ALA A 106 -2.81 9.72 6.63
N HIS A 107 -3.53 8.69 7.06
CA HIS A 107 -3.06 7.84 8.15
C HIS A 107 -1.82 7.04 7.75
N SER A 108 -0.88 6.95 8.68
CA SER A 108 0.39 6.23 8.55
C SER A 108 0.90 5.88 9.95
N PRO A 109 1.95 5.05 10.08
CA PRO A 109 2.60 4.85 11.38
C PRO A 109 3.07 6.15 12.07
N THR A 110 3.37 7.20 11.30
CA THR A 110 3.77 8.52 11.82
C THR A 110 2.59 9.49 12.03
N ASN A 111 1.40 9.15 11.52
CA ASN A 111 0.16 9.92 11.63
C ASN A 111 -1.02 8.99 11.96
N ASP A 112 -0.91 8.29 13.09
CA ASP A 112 -1.92 7.34 13.54
C ASP A 112 -3.00 8.03 14.38
N LEU A 113 -4.26 7.96 13.94
CA LEU A 113 -5.44 8.52 14.61
C LEU A 113 -6.40 7.43 15.14
N GLY A 114 -5.95 6.17 15.20
CA GLY A 114 -6.77 5.04 15.64
C GLY A 114 -7.71 4.48 14.57
N VAL A 115 -7.50 4.88 13.32
CA VAL A 115 -8.33 4.50 12.18
C VAL A 115 -7.65 3.38 11.41
N ILE A 116 -8.34 2.25 11.23
CA ILE A 116 -7.93 1.17 10.32
C ILE A 116 -8.70 1.32 9.02
N THR A 117 -7.99 1.17 7.90
CA THR A 117 -8.54 1.32 6.56
C THR A 117 -8.36 0.00 5.81
N PRO A 118 -9.43 -0.76 5.52
CA PRO A 118 -9.32 -2.10 4.93
C PRO A 118 -8.44 -2.18 3.68
N THR A 119 -8.48 -1.18 2.79
CA THR A 119 -7.65 -1.18 1.57
C THR A 119 -6.16 -1.29 1.84
N ALA A 120 -5.66 -0.81 2.99
CA ALA A 120 -4.24 -0.87 3.34
C ALA A 120 -3.75 -2.33 3.42
N ALA A 121 -4.41 -3.15 4.25
CA ALA A 121 -4.04 -4.55 4.42
C ALA A 121 -4.44 -5.39 3.20
N ILE A 122 -5.66 -5.18 2.68
CA ILE A 122 -6.21 -6.00 1.59
C ILE A 122 -5.44 -5.80 0.29
N SER A 123 -5.15 -4.56 -0.09
CA SER A 123 -4.43 -4.27 -1.34
C SER A 123 -2.94 -4.63 -1.26
N SER A 124 -2.44 -4.94 -0.07
CA SER A 124 -1.10 -5.50 0.15
C SER A 124 -1.03 -7.02 -0.02
N ILE A 125 -2.14 -7.68 -0.39
CA ILE A 125 -2.22 -9.15 -0.51
C ILE A 125 -1.15 -9.79 -1.40
N PRO A 126 -0.65 -9.20 -2.51
CA PRO A 126 0.43 -9.84 -3.24
C PRO A 126 1.76 -9.88 -2.47
N TYR A 127 1.96 -8.93 -1.54
CA TYR A 127 3.21 -8.77 -0.79
C TYR A 127 3.20 -9.55 0.53
N THR A 128 2.04 -9.62 1.19
CA THR A 128 1.87 -10.25 2.51
C THR A 128 0.61 -11.13 2.53
N PRO A 129 0.51 -12.16 1.67
CA PRO A 129 -0.75 -12.85 1.43
C PRO A 129 -1.35 -13.47 2.70
N GLU A 130 -0.54 -14.09 3.55
CA GLU A 130 -1.01 -14.69 4.80
C GLU A 130 -1.62 -13.64 5.73
N TYR A 131 -0.89 -12.55 5.99
CA TYR A 131 -1.33 -11.49 6.90
C TYR A 131 -2.51 -10.66 6.36
N SER A 132 -2.56 -10.47 5.04
CA SER A 132 -3.68 -9.79 4.39
C SER A 132 -4.93 -10.67 4.41
N LEU A 133 -4.81 -11.99 4.20
CA LEU A 133 -5.93 -12.93 4.32
C LEU A 133 -6.42 -13.07 5.77
N GLU A 134 -5.54 -13.03 6.76
CA GLU A 134 -5.91 -12.93 8.18
C GLU A 134 -6.76 -11.67 8.44
N ALA A 135 -6.30 -10.51 7.96
CA ALA A 135 -7.05 -9.26 8.09
C ALA A 135 -8.40 -9.28 7.39
N ILE A 136 -8.47 -9.81 6.15
CA ILE A 136 -9.73 -9.97 5.42
C ILE A 136 -10.73 -10.81 6.23
N ARG A 137 -10.29 -11.94 6.79
CA ARG A 137 -11.16 -12.82 7.58
C ARG A 137 -11.62 -12.11 8.85
N HIS A 138 -10.74 -11.41 9.55
CA HIS A 138 -11.10 -10.66 10.76
C HIS A 138 -12.12 -9.55 10.44
N PHE A 139 -11.84 -8.73 9.43
CA PHE A 139 -12.76 -7.67 8.98
C PHE A 139 -14.14 -8.22 8.61
N TYR A 140 -14.19 -9.38 7.95
CA TYR A 140 -15.45 -9.97 7.51
C TYR A 140 -16.21 -10.69 8.63
N TYR A 141 -15.54 -11.55 9.41
CA TYR A 141 -16.21 -12.40 10.40
C TYR A 141 -16.44 -11.71 11.74
N GLU A 142 -15.54 -10.81 12.17
CA GLU A 142 -15.67 -10.12 13.46
C GLU A 142 -16.38 -8.77 13.32
N TYR A 143 -16.14 -8.05 12.21
CA TYR A 143 -16.67 -6.70 11.99
C TYR A 143 -17.66 -6.58 10.84
N GLY A 144 -18.03 -7.68 10.17
CA GLY A 144 -18.85 -7.67 8.97
C GLY A 144 -20.18 -6.93 9.13
N ASP A 145 -20.86 -7.08 10.27
CA ASP A 145 -22.14 -6.42 10.55
C ASP A 145 -22.08 -4.88 10.51
N SER A 146 -20.89 -4.30 10.72
CA SER A 146 -20.66 -2.84 10.68
C SER A 146 -19.78 -2.38 9.53
N LEU A 147 -18.90 -3.24 9.02
CA LEU A 147 -17.87 -2.89 8.05
C LEU A 147 -18.16 -3.39 6.64
N TRP A 148 -19.07 -4.36 6.45
CA TRP A 148 -19.39 -4.93 5.14
C TRP A 148 -20.72 -4.40 4.61
N GLY A 149 -20.73 -3.85 3.40
CA GLY A 149 -21.94 -3.40 2.73
C GLY A 149 -21.99 -3.79 1.24
N ILE A 150 -22.83 -3.10 0.48
CA ILE A 150 -23.19 -3.51 -0.89
C ILE A 150 -22.03 -3.46 -1.90
N TYR A 151 -20.98 -2.68 -1.60
CA TYR A 151 -19.79 -2.55 -2.45
C TYR A 151 -18.52 -3.12 -1.80
N GLY A 152 -18.70 -4.03 -0.82
CA GLY A 152 -17.61 -4.64 -0.06
C GLY A 152 -17.37 -3.93 1.27
N PHE A 153 -16.13 -3.93 1.74
CA PHE A 153 -15.75 -3.21 2.96
C PHE A 153 -15.95 -1.70 2.80
N HIS A 154 -16.51 -1.06 3.81
CA HIS A 154 -16.54 0.39 3.95
C HIS A 154 -15.14 0.96 4.13
N ASP A 155 -15.01 2.26 3.88
CA ASP A 155 -13.73 2.94 3.71
C ASP A 155 -12.78 2.76 4.90
N ALA A 156 -13.27 2.96 6.12
CA ALA A 156 -12.46 2.90 7.33
C ALA A 156 -13.29 2.68 8.59
N PHE A 157 -12.62 2.42 9.71
CA PHE A 157 -13.26 2.30 11.02
C PHE A 157 -12.32 2.63 12.18
N ASN A 158 -12.87 2.99 13.33
CA ASN A 158 -12.14 3.25 14.58
C ASN A 158 -12.95 2.71 15.77
N PRO A 159 -12.61 1.51 16.26
CA PRO A 159 -13.31 0.91 17.41
C PRO A 159 -13.15 1.69 18.72
N SER A 160 -12.09 2.50 18.86
CA SER A 160 -11.85 3.33 20.05
C SER A 160 -12.91 4.42 20.16
N GLU A 161 -13.28 5.00 19.02
CA GLU A 161 -14.32 6.05 18.90
C GLU A 161 -15.72 5.49 18.59
N LYS A 162 -15.86 4.16 18.49
CA LYS A 162 -17.10 3.48 18.07
C LYS A 162 -17.63 3.99 16.72
N TRP A 163 -16.72 4.32 15.81
CA TRP A 163 -17.06 4.85 14.49
C TRP A 163 -16.75 3.84 13.40
N TRP A 164 -17.64 3.79 12.42
CA TRP A 164 -17.54 2.98 11.22
C TRP A 164 -17.95 3.88 10.06
N ALA A 165 -17.16 3.92 8.99
CA ALA A 165 -17.56 4.65 7.80
C ALA A 165 -18.81 4.01 7.19
N ASP A 166 -19.69 4.83 6.62
CA ASP A 166 -20.78 4.41 5.73
C ASP A 166 -20.45 4.73 4.26
N SER A 167 -19.25 5.24 3.99
CA SER A 167 -18.75 5.66 2.70
C SER A 167 -17.94 4.55 1.98
N TYR A 168 -17.72 4.80 0.69
CA TYR A 168 -16.79 4.07 -0.16
C TYR A 168 -16.05 5.08 -1.03
N LEU A 169 -14.72 5.00 -1.07
CA LEU A 169 -13.92 5.82 -1.97
C LEU A 169 -13.39 4.98 -3.13
N ALA A 170 -13.50 5.50 -4.36
CA ALA A 170 -13.07 4.77 -5.55
C ALA A 170 -11.57 4.42 -5.50
N ILE A 171 -10.76 5.30 -4.93
CA ILE A 171 -9.31 5.13 -4.79
C ILE A 171 -8.95 4.07 -3.75
N ASP A 172 -9.85 3.75 -2.82
CA ASP A 172 -9.65 2.73 -1.79
C ASP A 172 -10.27 1.38 -2.21
N GLN A 173 -11.44 1.39 -2.87
CA GLN A 173 -12.07 0.18 -3.41
C GLN A 173 -11.34 -0.40 -4.62
N GLY A 174 -10.84 0.45 -5.53
CA GLY A 174 -10.19 0.02 -6.77
C GLY A 174 -8.99 -0.91 -6.55
N PRO A 175 -8.00 -0.50 -5.72
CA PRO A 175 -6.84 -1.31 -5.40
C PRO A 175 -7.19 -2.66 -4.78
N ILE A 176 -8.24 -2.75 -3.95
CA ILE A 176 -8.66 -4.02 -3.33
C ILE A 176 -8.91 -5.07 -4.42
N VAL A 177 -9.74 -4.72 -5.41
CA VAL A 177 -10.11 -5.64 -6.48
C VAL A 177 -8.90 -5.97 -7.36
N VAL A 178 -8.15 -4.95 -7.77
CA VAL A 178 -7.03 -5.12 -8.70
C VAL A 178 -5.89 -5.93 -8.08
N MET A 179 -5.53 -5.65 -6.82
CA MET A 179 -4.43 -6.34 -6.15
C MET A 179 -4.80 -7.76 -5.73
N ILE A 180 -6.07 -8.03 -5.40
CA ILE A 180 -6.55 -9.42 -5.25
C ILE A 180 -6.40 -10.17 -6.57
N GLU A 181 -6.77 -9.58 -7.72
CA GLU A 181 -6.65 -10.27 -9.00
C GLU A 181 -5.19 -10.44 -9.44
N ASN A 182 -4.33 -9.44 -9.22
CA ASN A 182 -2.90 -9.56 -9.45
C ASN A 182 -2.26 -10.65 -8.59
N PHE A 183 -2.68 -10.79 -7.32
CA PHE A 183 -2.25 -11.91 -6.48
C PHE A 183 -2.70 -13.27 -7.03
N ARG A 184 -3.95 -13.38 -7.51
CA ARG A 184 -4.53 -14.64 -7.97
C ARG A 184 -4.00 -15.12 -9.32
N SER A 185 -3.83 -14.20 -10.27
CA SER A 185 -3.52 -14.53 -11.67
C SER A 185 -2.45 -13.66 -12.30
N GLY A 186 -2.16 -12.48 -11.73
CA GLY A 186 -1.25 -11.50 -12.34
C GLY A 186 -1.87 -10.71 -13.50
N LEU A 187 -3.20 -10.77 -13.69
CA LEU A 187 -3.86 -10.28 -14.90
C LEU A 187 -3.50 -8.83 -15.30
N LEU A 188 -3.57 -7.88 -14.37
CA LEU A 188 -3.38 -6.47 -14.70
C LEU A 188 -1.89 -6.15 -14.89
N TRP A 189 -1.02 -6.85 -14.15
CA TRP A 189 0.42 -6.82 -14.37
C TRP A 189 0.79 -7.31 -15.76
N ASP A 190 0.31 -8.49 -16.16
CA ASP A 190 0.59 -9.06 -17.47
C ASP A 190 0.11 -8.14 -18.61
N LEU A 191 -1.09 -7.57 -18.47
CA LEU A 191 -1.64 -6.63 -19.45
C LEU A 191 -0.81 -5.36 -19.56
N PHE A 192 -0.50 -4.69 -18.45
CA PHE A 192 0.23 -3.42 -18.47
C PHE A 192 1.68 -3.60 -18.92
N MET A 193 2.35 -4.67 -18.45
CA MET A 193 3.75 -4.95 -18.79
C MET A 193 3.94 -5.46 -20.23
N SER A 194 2.85 -5.87 -20.90
CA SER A 194 2.87 -6.23 -22.33
C SER A 194 3.00 -5.03 -23.27
N ALA A 195 2.74 -3.80 -22.79
CA ALA A 195 2.77 -2.60 -23.63
C ALA A 195 4.22 -2.22 -24.02
N PRO A 196 4.56 -2.13 -25.32
CA PRO A 196 5.91 -1.78 -25.77
C PRO A 196 6.40 -0.43 -25.25
N GLU A 197 5.50 0.54 -25.06
CA GLU A 197 5.84 1.86 -24.55
C GLU A 197 6.26 1.84 -23.09
N ILE A 198 5.71 0.93 -22.29
CA ILE A 198 6.10 0.73 -20.89
C ILE A 198 7.49 0.10 -20.84
N GLN A 199 7.73 -0.92 -21.63
CA GLN A 199 9.03 -1.59 -21.75
C GLN A 199 10.13 -0.62 -22.20
N GLU A 200 9.86 0.20 -23.22
CA GLU A 200 10.78 1.23 -23.70
C GLU A 200 11.07 2.28 -22.61
N GLY A 201 10.04 2.71 -21.87
CA GLY A 201 10.18 3.66 -20.77
C GLY A 201 11.04 3.13 -19.63
N LEU A 202 10.80 1.90 -19.20
CA LEU A 202 11.59 1.20 -18.17
C LEU A 202 13.04 1.05 -18.62
N GLY A 203 13.27 0.60 -19.87
CA GLY A 203 14.61 0.50 -20.45
C GLY A 203 15.35 1.83 -20.48
N LYS A 204 14.67 2.93 -20.85
CA LYS A 204 15.25 4.30 -20.85
C LYS A 204 15.68 4.77 -19.46
N LEU A 205 14.93 4.38 -18.42
CA LEU A 205 15.23 4.73 -17.03
C LEU A 205 16.24 3.77 -16.37
N GLY A 206 16.65 2.71 -17.07
CA GLY A 206 17.61 1.73 -16.58
C GLY A 206 17.03 0.70 -15.60
N PHE A 207 15.72 0.44 -15.69
CA PHE A 207 15.07 -0.61 -14.92
C PHE A 207 15.36 -2.01 -15.50
N MET A 208 15.45 -2.99 -14.61
CA MET A 208 15.35 -4.42 -14.88
C MET A 208 13.95 -4.88 -14.46
N TYR A 209 13.29 -5.71 -15.26
CA TYR A 209 11.92 -6.20 -15.05
C TYR A 209 11.67 -7.52 -15.76
#